data_AF-A0AAU1VD96-F1
#
_entry.id   AF-A0AAU1VD96-F1
#
_cell.length_a   1.000
_cell.length_b   1.000
_cell.length_c   1.000
_cell.angle_alpha   90.00
_cell.angle_beta   90.00
_cell.angle_gamma   90.00
#
_symmetry.space_group_name_H-M   'P 1'
#
loop_
_entity.id
_entity.type
_entity.pdbx_description
1 polymer ?
#
loop_
_entity_poly.entity_id
_entity_poly.type
_entity_poly.pdbx_seq_one_letter_code
_entity_poly.pdbx_strand_id
1 'polypeptide(L)'
;MTRTSKLAALTLATAAVLMTASPAGAADGTVGKRETVCAQDLFVRVTAPHGAWMGTLYRGQTFLVEEGGGDWVYGFAYGDINRRGWVQNGWFC
;
A
#
# COMPACT_ATOMS: atom_id res chain seq x y z
N MET A 1 8.07 52.45 23.08
CA MET A 1 6.93 52.28 22.13
C MET A 1 7.48 52.74 20.78
N THR A 2 7.54 52.00 19.67
CA THR A 2 6.55 51.09 19.07
C THR A 2 7.21 50.24 17.94
N ARG A 3 7.07 48.91 18.03
CA ARG A 3 6.86 47.86 17.01
C ARG A 3 7.66 47.78 15.68
N THR A 4 8.33 46.63 15.55
CA THR A 4 8.79 45.81 14.40
C THR A 4 7.83 45.74 13.19
N SER A 5 8.35 45.60 11.96
CA SER A 5 7.65 45.02 10.79
C SER A 5 8.68 44.51 9.74
N LYS A 6 9.13 43.26 9.84
CA LYS A 6 8.72 42.04 9.10
C LYS A 6 8.95 42.08 7.57
N LEU A 7 10.04 41.41 7.17
CA LEU A 7 10.32 40.87 5.84
C LEU A 7 9.15 40.01 5.34
N ALA A 8 8.78 40.15 4.06
CA ALA A 8 7.90 39.21 3.38
C ALA A 8 8.63 38.66 2.14
N ALA A 9 9.16 37.43 2.27
CA ALA A 9 9.69 36.66 1.15
C ALA A 9 8.54 35.86 0.52
N LEU A 10 8.33 36.03 -0.79
CA LEU A 10 7.42 35.21 -1.59
C LEU A 10 8.15 33.92 -2.01
N THR A 11 7.74 32.77 -1.49
CA THR A 11 8.18 31.46 -1.98
C THR A 11 7.07 30.83 -2.82
N LEU A 12 7.36 30.61 -4.11
CA LEU A 12 6.52 29.85 -5.05
C LEU A 12 6.36 28.41 -4.55
N ALA A 13 5.11 27.93 -4.46
CA ALA A 13 4.79 26.53 -4.17
C ALA A 13 4.66 25.75 -5.49
N THR A 14 5.61 24.88 -5.80
CA THR A 14 5.48 23.84 -6.83
C THR A 14 4.72 22.65 -6.24
N ALA A 15 3.49 22.41 -6.70
CA ALA A 15 2.73 21.20 -6.40
C ALA A 15 3.24 20.04 -7.27
N ALA A 16 4.01 19.13 -6.66
CA ALA A 16 4.39 17.87 -7.30
C ALA A 16 3.23 16.87 -7.18
N VAL A 17 2.61 16.52 -8.31
CA VAL A 17 1.61 15.43 -8.37
C VAL A 17 2.36 14.10 -8.37
N LEU A 18 2.34 13.40 -7.23
CA LEU A 18 2.87 12.04 -7.13
C LEU A 18 1.86 11.07 -7.75
N MET A 19 2.05 10.73 -9.03
CA MET A 19 1.35 9.62 -9.68
C MET A 19 1.94 8.31 -9.15
N THR A 20 1.25 7.62 -8.24
CA THR A 20 1.61 6.25 -7.83
C THR A 20 1.24 5.30 -8.96
N ALA A 21 2.15 5.09 -9.91
CA ALA A 21 1.94 4.12 -10.99
C ALA A 21 1.88 2.71 -10.40
N SER A 22 0.75 2.02 -10.58
CA SER A 22 0.69 0.57 -10.36
C SER A 22 1.63 -0.13 -11.33
N PRO A 23 2.34 -1.20 -10.92
CA PRO A 23 3.25 -1.91 -11.80
C PRO A 23 2.49 -2.43 -13.02
N ALA A 24 3.10 -2.34 -14.20
CA ALA A 24 2.55 -2.94 -15.40
C ALA A 24 2.39 -4.45 -15.15
N GLY A 25 1.13 -4.94 -15.17
CA GLY A 25 0.78 -6.32 -14.83
C GLY A 25 0.11 -6.52 -13.47
N ALA A 26 -0.16 -5.45 -12.72
CA ALA A 26 -0.91 -5.54 -11.47
C ALA A 26 -2.39 -5.92 -11.74
N ALA A 27 -2.89 -6.92 -11.02
CA ALA A 27 -4.24 -7.44 -11.10
C ALA A 27 -4.84 -7.59 -9.69
N ASP A 28 -6.16 -7.71 -9.66
CA ASP A 28 -6.90 -8.03 -8.44
C ASP A 28 -6.66 -9.48 -8.04
N GLY A 29 -6.71 -9.73 -6.73
CA GLY A 29 -6.58 -11.05 -6.17
C GLY A 29 -7.85 -11.88 -6.34
N THR A 30 -7.69 -13.16 -6.67
CA THR A 30 -8.80 -14.10 -6.77
C THR A 30 -8.96 -14.88 -5.47
N VAL A 31 -10.16 -14.86 -4.88
CA VAL A 31 -10.46 -15.67 -3.70
C VAL A 31 -10.15 -17.15 -3.95
N GLY A 32 -9.45 -17.77 -3.01
CA GLY A 32 -9.00 -19.16 -3.08
C GLY A 32 -7.70 -19.38 -3.86
N LYS A 33 -7.11 -18.34 -4.46
CA LYS A 33 -5.82 -18.44 -5.15
C LYS A 33 -4.68 -17.86 -4.34
N ARG A 34 -3.53 -18.51 -4.49
CA ARG A 34 -2.24 -18.00 -4.04
C ARG A 34 -1.64 -17.14 -5.14
N GLU A 35 -1.76 -15.84 -4.97
CA GLU A 35 -1.31 -14.83 -5.91
C GLU A 35 0.16 -14.46 -5.66
N THR A 36 0.85 -14.01 -6.69
CA THR A 36 2.21 -13.48 -6.59
C THR A 36 2.14 -11.96 -6.46
N VAL A 37 2.96 -11.39 -5.58
CA VAL A 37 3.02 -9.94 -5.38
C VAL A 37 3.82 -9.30 -6.52
N CYS A 38 3.20 -8.35 -7.21
CA CYS A 38 3.79 -7.59 -8.30
C CYS A 38 4.27 -6.19 -7.89
N ALA A 39 3.73 -5.65 -6.78
CA ALA A 39 4.26 -4.45 -6.14
C ALA A 39 5.70 -4.66 -5.66
N GLN A 40 6.48 -3.57 -5.60
CA GLN A 40 7.76 -3.62 -4.90
C GLN A 40 7.53 -3.83 -3.41
N ASP A 41 6.57 -3.10 -2.85
CA ASP A 41 6.17 -3.16 -1.46
C ASP A 41 4.64 -3.31 -1.38
N LEU A 42 4.16 -4.36 -0.73
CA LEU A 42 2.74 -4.56 -0.43
C LEU A 42 2.57 -4.72 1.08
N PHE A 43 1.94 -3.73 1.71
CA PHE A 43 1.80 -3.70 3.16
C PHE A 43 0.70 -4.64 3.65
N VAL A 44 1.06 -5.52 4.58
CA VAL A 44 0.11 -6.34 5.33
C VAL A 44 -0.31 -5.58 6.58
N ARG A 45 -1.61 -5.51 6.81
CA ARG A 45 -2.23 -4.85 7.97
C ARG A 45 -3.04 -5.82 8.80
N VAL A 46 -3.18 -5.53 10.08
CA VAL A 46 -4.07 -6.30 10.98
C VAL A 46 -5.55 -6.09 10.61
N THR A 47 -5.91 -4.89 10.14
CA THR A 47 -7.26 -4.51 9.73
C THR A 47 -7.17 -3.52 8.56
N ALA A 48 -8.03 -3.64 7.55
CA ALA A 48 -8.11 -2.66 6.48
C ALA A 48 -9.18 -1.58 6.76
N PRO A 49 -8.98 -0.32 6.30
CA PRO A 49 -7.72 0.24 5.77
C PRO A 49 -6.81 0.82 6.86
N HIS A 50 -7.28 0.93 8.12
CA HIS A 50 -6.65 1.75 9.17
C HIS A 50 -5.92 0.95 10.26
N GLY A 51 -5.80 -0.37 10.13
CA GLY A 51 -5.13 -1.21 11.12
C GLY A 51 -3.60 -1.04 11.10
N ALA A 52 -2.99 -1.44 12.22
CA ALA A 52 -1.55 -1.43 12.39
C ALA A 52 -0.84 -2.20 11.27
N TRP A 53 0.32 -1.69 10.87
CA TRP A 53 1.22 -2.37 9.95
C TRP A 53 1.78 -3.63 10.61
N MET A 54 1.72 -4.74 9.88
CA MET A 54 2.21 -6.05 10.32
C MET A 54 3.54 -6.40 9.66
N GLY A 55 3.72 -5.98 8.40
CA GLY A 55 4.88 -6.31 7.61
C GLY A 55 4.70 -5.89 6.15
N THR A 56 5.74 -6.08 5.35
CA THR A 56 5.73 -5.80 3.92
C THR A 56 6.00 -7.09 3.17
N LEU A 57 5.16 -7.39 2.18
CA LEU A 57 5.46 -8.37 1.16
C LEU A 57 6.19 -7.68 0.00
N TYR A 58 7.27 -8.29 -0.45
CA TYR A 58 8.04 -7.81 -1.58
C TYR A 58 7.66 -8.54 -2.87
N ARG A 59 8.05 -7.95 -4.00
CA ARG A 59 7.87 -8.55 -5.32
C ARG A 59 8.32 -10.02 -5.34
N GLY A 60 7.47 -10.90 -5.88
CA GLY A 60 7.73 -12.33 -6.01
C GLY A 60 7.35 -13.16 -4.78
N GLN A 61 7.08 -12.53 -3.62
CA GLN A 61 6.42 -13.22 -2.51
C GLN A 61 4.95 -13.48 -2.85
N THR A 62 4.26 -14.26 -2.02
CA THR A 62 2.92 -14.77 -2.36
C THR A 62 1.92 -14.56 -1.24
N PHE A 63 0.66 -14.41 -1.63
CA PHE A 63 -0.46 -14.17 -0.73
C PHE A 63 -1.64 -15.04 -1.14
N LEU A 64 -2.15 -15.89 -0.24
CA LEU A 64 -3.41 -16.59 -0.45
C LEU A 64 -4.55 -15.66 -0.12
N VAL A 65 -5.40 -15.35 -1.09
CA VAL A 65 -6.63 -14.58 -0.86
C VAL A 65 -7.70 -15.51 -0.30
N GLU A 66 -8.15 -15.26 0.93
CA GLU A 66 -9.16 -16.07 1.63
C GLU A 66 -10.55 -15.39 1.58
N GLU A 67 -10.60 -14.06 1.71
CA GLU A 67 -11.85 -13.28 1.61
C GLU A 67 -11.59 -11.87 1.06
N GLY A 68 -12.67 -11.18 0.70
CA GLY A 68 -12.66 -9.77 0.31
C GLY A 68 -12.99 -9.53 -1.16
N GLY A 69 -12.82 -8.28 -1.57
CA GLY A 69 -13.19 -7.73 -2.87
C GLY A 69 -13.28 -6.21 -2.81
N GLY A 70 -13.03 -5.53 -3.93
CA GLY A 70 -12.86 -4.07 -3.96
C GLY A 70 -11.42 -3.67 -3.63
N ASP A 71 -11.23 -2.65 -2.78
CA ASP A 71 -9.90 -2.03 -2.54
C ASP A 71 -8.95 -2.86 -1.66
N TRP A 72 -9.47 -3.84 -0.91
CA TRP A 72 -8.70 -4.64 0.04
C TRP A 72 -9.13 -6.11 0.02
N VAL A 73 -8.16 -6.99 0.23
CA VAL A 73 -8.38 -8.43 0.37
C VAL A 73 -7.68 -8.96 1.62
N TYR A 74 -8.24 -10.01 2.22
CA TYR A 74 -7.71 -10.67 3.40
C TYR A 74 -7.28 -12.09 3.07
N GLY A 75 -6.28 -12.56 3.78
CA GLY A 75 -5.81 -13.93 3.68
C GLY A 75 -4.41 -14.10 4.24
N PHE A 76 -3.66 -15.08 3.73
CA PHE A 76 -2.40 -15.52 4.32
C PHE A 76 -1.17 -15.02 3.55
N ALA A 77 -0.31 -14.25 4.21
CA ALA A 77 0.95 -13.77 3.68
C ALA A 77 2.07 -14.80 3.90
N TYR A 78 2.62 -15.36 2.81
CA TYR A 78 3.75 -16.29 2.86
C TYR A 78 5.08 -15.56 2.81
N GLY A 79 6.14 -16.21 3.32
CA GLY A 79 7.50 -15.68 3.25
C GLY A 79 7.90 -15.08 4.60
N ASP A 80 8.21 -13.79 4.65
CA ASP A 80 8.78 -13.18 5.85
C ASP A 80 7.75 -12.95 6.98
N ILE A 81 6.46 -12.89 6.62
CA ILE A 81 5.37 -12.56 7.56
C ILE A 81 4.72 -13.82 8.15
N ASN A 82 4.42 -14.82 7.32
CA ASN A 82 3.76 -16.09 7.68
C ASN A 82 2.56 -15.92 8.63
N ARG A 83 1.70 -14.94 8.32
CA ARG A 83 0.53 -14.60 9.14
C ARG A 83 -0.61 -14.09 8.25
N ARG A 84 -1.83 -14.19 8.77
CA ARG A 84 -3.00 -13.61 8.11
C ARG A 84 -3.08 -12.09 8.32
N GLY A 85 -3.57 -11.39 7.31
CA GLY A 85 -3.80 -9.97 7.36
C GLY A 85 -4.46 -9.44 6.09
N TRP A 86 -4.61 -8.12 6.04
CA TRP A 86 -5.21 -7.39 4.93
C TRP A 86 -4.13 -6.75 4.06
N VAL A 87 -4.27 -6.84 2.75
CA VAL A 87 -3.43 -6.16 1.77
C VAL A 87 -4.30 -5.36 0.79
N GLN A 88 -3.71 -4.31 0.21
CA GLN A 88 -4.39 -3.56 -0.83
C GLN A 88 -4.58 -4.47 -2.06
N ASN A 89 -5.77 -4.45 -2.65
CA ASN A 89 -6.06 -5.21 -3.85
C ASN A 89 -5.46 -4.52 -5.09
N GLY A 90 -5.34 -5.23 -6.20
CA GLY A 90 -4.85 -4.68 -7.46
C GLY A 90 -3.33 -4.63 -7.59
N TRP A 91 -2.60 -5.43 -6.78
CA TRP A 91 -1.12 -5.45 -6.74
C TRP A 91 -0.52 -6.83 -7.03
N PHE A 92 -1.32 -7.74 -7.59
CA PHE A 92 -0.92 -9.12 -7.85
C PHE A 92 -0.56 -9.38 -9.30
N CYS A 93 0.11 -10.50 -9.52
CA CYS A 93 0.28 -11.21 -10.78
C CYS A 93 0.26 -12.72 -10.48
#